data_AF-A0A1G6HCE3-F1
#
_entry.id   AF-A0A1G6HCE3-F1
#
_cell.length_a   1.000
_cell.length_b   1.000
_cell.length_c   1.000
_cell.angle_alpha   90.00
_cell.angle_beta   90.00
_cell.angle_gamma   90.00
#
_symmetry.space_group_name_H-M   'P 1'
#
loop_
_entity.id
_entity.type
_entity.pdbx_description
1 polymer ?
#
loop_
_entity_poly.entity_id
_entity_poly.type
_entity_poly.pdbx_seq_one_letter_code
_entity_poly.pdbx_strand_id
1 'polypeptide(L)'
;MTGHHEHLLGDTNHEFAEDDGSAPEGLREAMAAASSGDQAAYLDAIVELCLARLLIPIVAAGENLHPEGPDPDRHAEMSAVLLQQADGAKAMLAFTGVDALAAWNPRARPIPATLDRVAEAAVMSGAGTLLIDLQGPITMSLEEPLLSNLGRGRRLVRMEDGYGWLATRDESAPAESAHDHGHDHGHGHHHGHDHEHGHQGHGH
;
A
#
# COMPACT_ATOMS: atom_id res chain seq x y z
N MET A 1 0.19 -15.57 2.44
CA MET A 1 -0.56 -14.44 3.04
C MET A 1 -0.25 -13.18 2.23
N THR A 2 -0.59 -13.22 0.95
CA THR A 2 -0.20 -12.20 -0.04
C THR A 2 -1.49 -11.91 -0.81
N GLY A 3 -2.01 -10.69 -0.67
CA GLY A 3 -3.33 -10.33 -1.22
C GLY A 3 -4.00 -9.12 -0.55
N HIS A 4 -3.56 -8.73 0.66
CA HIS A 4 -4.16 -7.57 1.35
C HIS A 4 -3.69 -6.21 0.81
N HIS A 5 -2.46 -6.10 0.28
CA HIS A 5 -1.94 -4.83 -0.25
C HIS A 5 -2.61 -4.41 -1.57
N GLU A 6 -2.98 -5.37 -2.42
CA GLU A 6 -3.57 -5.11 -3.73
C GLU A 6 -4.98 -4.53 -3.61
N HIS A 7 -5.74 -4.95 -2.60
CA HIS A 7 -7.08 -4.41 -2.33
C HIS A 7 -7.02 -2.97 -1.81
N LEU A 8 -6.03 -2.65 -0.95
CA LEU A 8 -5.89 -1.31 -0.36
C LEU A 8 -5.61 -0.21 -1.38
N LEU A 9 -4.85 -0.54 -2.43
CA LEU A 9 -4.44 0.38 -3.49
C LEU A 9 -5.30 0.24 -4.77
N GLY A 10 -6.04 -0.86 -4.91
CA GLY A 10 -6.93 -1.09 -6.05
C GLY A 10 -8.15 -0.17 -6.04
N ASP A 11 -8.71 0.10 -4.86
CA ASP A 11 -9.93 0.92 -4.70
C ASP A 11 -9.68 2.42 -4.94
N THR A 12 -8.45 2.92 -4.74
CA THR A 12 -8.12 4.35 -4.92
C THR A 12 -8.11 4.79 -6.38
N ASN A 13 -7.96 3.86 -7.34
CA ASN A 13 -7.86 4.22 -8.75
C ASN A 13 -9.13 4.86 -9.31
N HIS A 14 -10.31 4.61 -8.71
CA HIS A 14 -11.56 5.27 -9.11
C HIS A 14 -11.68 6.69 -8.53
N GLU A 15 -11.11 6.94 -7.35
CA GLU A 15 -11.10 8.27 -6.70
C GLU A 15 -10.28 9.30 -7.51
N PHE A 16 -9.25 8.83 -8.22
CA PHE A 16 -8.31 9.65 -8.99
C PHE A 16 -8.43 9.45 -10.51
N ALA A 17 -9.61 9.05 -11.01
CA ALA A 17 -9.78 8.72 -12.43
C ALA A 17 -9.47 9.88 -13.40
N GLU A 18 -9.70 11.12 -12.97
CA GLU A 18 -9.43 12.34 -13.75
C GLU A 18 -8.07 12.97 -13.43
N ASP A 19 -7.24 12.32 -12.60
CA ASP A 19 -5.92 12.82 -12.24
C ASP A 19 -4.94 12.63 -13.40
N ASP A 20 -4.31 13.73 -13.83
CA ASP A 20 -3.36 13.74 -14.96
C ASP A 20 -1.95 13.26 -14.58
N GLY A 21 -1.74 12.92 -13.31
CA GLY A 21 -0.48 12.45 -12.76
C GLY A 21 0.55 13.54 -12.52
N SER A 22 0.24 14.82 -12.79
CA SER A 22 1.14 15.93 -12.51
C SER A 22 1.32 16.16 -11.01
N ALA A 23 2.45 16.73 -10.60
CA ALA A 23 2.66 17.05 -9.20
C ALA A 23 1.69 18.15 -8.75
N PRO A 24 1.06 18.03 -7.57
CA PRO A 24 0.20 19.07 -7.03
C PRO A 24 0.91 20.43 -6.96
N GLU A 25 0.15 21.49 -7.27
CA GLU A 25 0.65 22.87 -7.24
C GLU A 25 1.21 23.21 -5.85
N GLY A 26 2.37 23.89 -5.80
CA GLY A 26 3.02 24.31 -4.56
C GLY A 26 3.69 23.18 -3.74
N LEU A 27 3.32 21.91 -3.93
CA LEU A 27 3.83 20.80 -3.11
C LEU A 27 5.37 20.68 -3.15
N ARG A 28 5.94 20.73 -4.36
CA ARG A 28 7.40 20.64 -4.54
C ARG A 28 8.14 21.86 -3.98
N GLU A 29 7.49 23.02 -3.94
CA GLU A 29 8.06 24.22 -3.32
C GLU A 29 8.09 24.08 -1.80
N ALA A 30 7.02 23.57 -1.20
CA ALA A 30 6.99 23.23 0.23
C ALA A 30 8.06 22.18 0.59
N MET A 31 8.17 21.12 -0.23
CA MET A 31 9.24 20.11 -0.07
C MET A 31 10.64 20.72 -0.19
N ALA A 32 10.84 21.66 -1.12
CA ALA A 32 12.12 22.34 -1.28
C ALA A 32 12.45 23.19 -0.06
N ALA A 33 11.48 23.90 0.52
CA ALA A 33 11.66 24.69 1.73
C ALA A 33 12.10 23.82 2.93
N ALA A 34 11.57 22.61 3.04
CA ALA A 34 11.94 21.64 4.08
C ALA A 34 13.41 21.19 4.02
N SER A 35 14.07 21.28 2.85
CA SER A 35 15.50 20.93 2.70
C SER A 35 16.46 21.86 3.45
N SER A 36 15.96 22.99 3.97
CA SER A 36 16.72 23.94 4.78
C SER A 36 17.13 23.41 6.17
N GLY A 37 16.51 22.31 6.64
CA GLY A 37 16.68 21.79 7.99
C GLY A 37 15.82 22.50 9.04
N ASP A 38 14.97 23.45 8.65
CA ASP A 38 13.95 24.02 9.52
C ASP A 38 12.83 23.01 9.78
N GLN A 39 12.62 22.69 11.06
CA GLN A 39 11.59 21.76 11.50
C GLN A 39 10.18 22.26 11.14
N ALA A 40 9.92 23.57 11.18
CA ALA A 40 8.63 24.12 10.80
C ALA A 40 8.38 23.90 9.30
N ALA A 41 9.34 24.24 8.44
CA ALA A 41 9.25 24.01 7.00
C ALA A 41 9.08 22.51 6.65
N TYR A 42 9.75 21.62 7.37
CA TYR A 42 9.54 20.18 7.22
C TYR A 42 8.10 19.78 7.55
N LEU A 43 7.57 20.21 8.70
CA LEU A 43 6.21 19.88 9.11
C LEU A 43 5.14 20.51 8.20
N ASP A 44 5.37 21.73 7.70
CA ASP A 44 4.50 22.37 6.70
C ASP A 44 4.46 21.54 5.40
N ALA A 45 5.60 21.02 4.93
CA ALA A 45 5.62 20.11 3.78
C ALA A 45 4.88 18.79 4.03
N ILE A 46 4.93 18.25 5.26
CA ILE A 46 4.12 17.07 5.63
C ILE A 46 2.62 17.40 5.62
N VAL A 47 2.21 18.59 6.05
CA VAL A 47 0.82 19.05 5.97
C VAL A 47 0.37 19.09 4.51
N GLU A 48 1.16 19.68 3.61
CA GLU A 48 0.85 19.68 2.16
C GLU A 48 0.79 18.27 1.58
N LEU A 49 1.70 17.37 1.97
CA LEU A 49 1.65 15.96 1.57
C LEU A 49 0.39 15.24 2.07
N CYS A 50 -0.15 15.62 3.25
CA CYS A 50 -1.41 15.06 3.75
C CYS A 50 -2.63 15.44 2.90
N LEU A 51 -2.53 16.48 2.08
CA LEU A 51 -3.57 16.97 1.18
C LEU A 51 -3.35 16.52 -0.28
N ALA A 52 -2.16 16.00 -0.58
CA ALA A 52 -1.76 15.61 -1.92
C ALA A 52 -2.14 14.17 -2.27
N ARG A 53 -2.37 13.94 -3.56
CA ARG A 53 -2.21 12.62 -4.16
C ARG A 53 -0.71 12.32 -4.32
N LEU A 54 -0.30 11.10 -3.98
CA LEU A 54 0.99 10.51 -4.31
C LEU A 54 0.85 9.37 -5.31
N LEU A 55 1.93 8.99 -5.97
CA LEU A 55 2.01 7.84 -6.88
C LEU A 55 2.91 6.79 -6.28
N ILE A 56 2.38 5.59 -6.07
CA ILE A 56 3.18 4.41 -5.71
C ILE A 56 3.66 3.75 -7.01
N PRO A 57 4.97 3.48 -7.15
CA PRO A 57 5.48 2.75 -8.31
C PRO A 57 5.12 1.27 -8.21
N ILE A 58 4.58 0.72 -9.29
CA ILE A 58 4.48 -0.71 -9.51
C ILE A 58 5.37 -1.11 -10.68
N VAL A 59 6.22 -2.11 -10.47
CA VAL A 59 7.06 -2.71 -11.51
C VAL A 59 6.71 -4.18 -11.67
N ALA A 60 6.81 -4.71 -12.89
CA ALA A 60 6.66 -6.14 -13.10
C ALA A 60 7.82 -6.89 -12.43
N ALA A 61 7.53 -7.93 -11.65
CA ALA A 61 8.57 -8.78 -11.07
C ALA A 61 9.42 -9.39 -12.21
N GLY A 62 10.74 -9.24 -12.10
CA GLY A 62 11.71 -9.57 -13.16
C GLY A 62 12.58 -8.38 -13.58
N GLU A 63 12.14 -7.15 -13.36
CA GLU A 63 13.01 -5.96 -13.38
C GLU A 63 13.49 -5.66 -11.95
N ASN A 64 14.23 -6.58 -11.35
CA ASN A 64 14.73 -6.35 -10.01
C ASN A 64 15.73 -5.18 -10.01
N LEU A 65 15.49 -4.18 -9.17
CA LEU A 65 16.44 -3.15 -8.73
C LEU A 65 17.45 -3.70 -7.71
N HIS A 66 17.52 -5.03 -7.54
CA HIS A 66 18.56 -5.69 -6.77
C HIS A 66 19.83 -5.88 -7.62
N PRO A 67 21.03 -5.78 -7.00
CA PRO A 67 22.28 -5.99 -7.69
C PRO A 67 22.45 -7.42 -8.28
N GLU A 68 21.59 -8.38 -7.90
CA GLU A 68 21.69 -9.79 -8.31
C GLU A 68 20.84 -10.17 -9.55
N GLY A 69 20.13 -9.21 -10.16
CA GLY A 69 19.44 -9.42 -11.44
C GLY A 69 18.10 -10.20 -11.36
N PRO A 70 17.47 -10.46 -12.52
CA PRO A 70 16.14 -11.09 -12.62
C PRO A 70 16.14 -12.58 -12.24
N ASP A 71 15.14 -13.01 -11.47
CA ASP A 71 14.83 -14.42 -11.20
C ASP A 71 13.82 -14.93 -12.25
N PRO A 72 14.18 -15.88 -13.13
CA PRO A 72 13.34 -16.32 -14.25
C PRO A 72 12.14 -17.20 -13.85
N ASP A 73 12.07 -17.71 -12.61
CA ASP A 73 10.97 -18.58 -12.15
C ASP A 73 9.91 -17.82 -11.33
N ARG A 74 10.03 -16.49 -11.21
CA ARG A 74 9.11 -15.68 -10.41
C ARG A 74 7.88 -15.29 -11.23
N HIS A 75 6.71 -15.79 -10.85
CA HIS A 75 5.43 -15.30 -11.35
C HIS A 75 5.32 -13.77 -11.15
N ALA A 76 4.84 -13.06 -12.17
CA ALA A 76 4.77 -11.60 -12.20
C ALA A 76 3.70 -11.05 -11.22
N GLU A 77 4.00 -11.05 -9.93
CA GLU A 77 3.21 -10.37 -8.91
C GLU A 77 3.58 -8.87 -8.96
N MET A 78 2.60 -8.02 -9.22
CA MET A 78 2.76 -6.56 -9.21
C MET A 78 2.76 -6.08 -7.76
N SER A 79 3.89 -5.58 -7.25
CA SER A 79 4.01 -5.13 -5.86
C SER A 79 4.64 -3.73 -5.78
N ALA A 80 4.27 -2.99 -4.73
CA ALA A 80 4.91 -1.72 -4.39
C ALA A 80 6.41 -1.91 -4.22
N VAL A 81 7.20 -0.94 -4.70
CA VAL A 81 8.66 -1.06 -4.65
C VAL A 81 9.19 -0.72 -3.26
N LEU A 82 9.84 -1.71 -2.66
CA LEU A 82 10.59 -1.60 -1.42
C LEU A 82 12.08 -1.65 -1.73
N LEU A 83 12.81 -0.64 -1.28
CA LEU A 83 14.26 -0.65 -1.22
C LEU A 83 14.69 -1.30 0.08
N GLN A 84 15.67 -2.20 0.03
CA GLN A 84 16.27 -2.81 1.20
C GLN A 84 17.77 -2.49 1.23
N GLN A 85 18.22 -1.93 2.34
CA GLN A 85 19.63 -1.69 2.60
C GLN A 85 20.32 -2.95 3.12
N ALA A 86 21.66 -2.96 3.10
CA ALA A 86 22.46 -4.11 3.51
C ALA A 86 22.28 -4.48 5.00
N ASP A 87 21.90 -3.51 5.83
CA ASP A 87 21.58 -3.69 7.25
C ASP A 87 20.14 -4.21 7.50
N GLY A 88 19.35 -4.39 6.44
CA GLY A 88 17.97 -4.85 6.50
C GLY A 88 16.93 -3.72 6.63
N ALA A 89 17.35 -2.46 6.76
CA ALA A 89 16.42 -1.34 6.76
C ALA A 89 15.67 -1.26 5.42
N LYS A 90 14.37 -0.98 5.49
CA LYS A 90 13.48 -0.93 4.33
C LYS A 90 12.90 0.46 4.15
N ALA A 91 12.86 0.92 2.90
CA ALA A 91 12.19 2.14 2.49
C ALA A 91 11.19 1.86 1.38
N MET A 92 9.97 2.40 1.47
CA MET A 92 9.01 2.40 0.36
C MET A 92 9.22 3.65 -0.50
N LEU A 93 8.98 3.54 -1.81
CA LEU A 93 9.01 4.68 -2.72
C LEU A 93 7.61 5.23 -2.98
N ALA A 94 7.53 6.56 -3.05
CA ALA A 94 6.39 7.29 -3.57
C ALA A 94 6.86 8.48 -4.41
N PHE A 95 5.99 8.99 -5.27
CA PHE A 95 6.31 10.09 -6.17
C PHE A 95 5.20 11.14 -6.15
N THR A 96 5.60 12.40 -6.28
CA THR A 96 4.65 13.51 -6.37
C THR A 96 3.95 13.57 -7.73
N GLY A 97 4.67 13.18 -8.79
CA GLY A 97 4.15 13.19 -10.16
C GLY A 97 4.82 12.19 -11.09
N VAL A 98 4.20 11.95 -12.25
CA VAL A 98 4.65 10.99 -13.26
C VAL A 98 6.00 11.34 -13.88
N ASP A 99 6.38 12.61 -13.87
CA ASP A 99 7.69 13.09 -14.30
C ASP A 99 8.82 12.60 -13.36
N ALA A 100 8.62 12.73 -12.03
CA ALA A 100 9.56 12.22 -11.03
C ALA A 100 9.62 10.68 -11.05
N LEU A 101 8.47 10.02 -11.21
CA LEU A 101 8.38 8.56 -11.37
C LEU A 101 9.16 8.10 -12.61
N ALA A 102 8.96 8.74 -13.76
CA ALA A 102 9.61 8.37 -15.01
C ALA A 102 11.12 8.66 -14.99
N ALA A 103 11.56 9.72 -14.30
CA ALA A 103 12.98 9.99 -14.07
C ALA A 103 13.67 8.89 -13.26
N TRP A 104 12.93 8.23 -12.35
CA TRP A 104 13.41 7.08 -11.61
C TRP A 104 13.33 5.77 -12.40
N ASN A 105 12.15 5.42 -12.94
CA ASN A 105 11.97 4.26 -13.79
C ASN A 105 10.83 4.49 -14.80
N PRO A 106 11.12 4.65 -16.11
CA PRO A 106 10.10 4.91 -17.12
C PRO A 106 9.17 3.72 -17.38
N ARG A 107 9.49 2.52 -16.87
CA ARG A 107 8.64 1.32 -16.98
C ARG A 107 7.71 1.14 -15.79
N ALA A 108 7.86 1.94 -14.73
CA ALA A 108 6.98 1.86 -13.57
C ALA A 108 5.57 2.36 -13.90
N ARG A 109 4.57 1.65 -13.41
CA ARG A 109 3.16 2.03 -13.53
C ARG A 109 2.75 2.79 -12.27
N PRO A 110 2.18 4.01 -12.40
CA PRO A 110 1.73 4.76 -11.24
C PRO A 110 0.43 4.18 -10.68
N ILE A 111 0.35 4.04 -9.36
CA ILE A 111 -0.93 3.88 -8.66
C ILE A 111 -1.15 5.11 -7.77
N PRO A 112 -2.23 5.88 -7.98
CA PRO A 112 -2.53 7.05 -7.17
C PRO A 112 -3.07 6.65 -5.78
N ALA A 113 -2.58 7.30 -4.73
CA ALA A 113 -3.00 7.07 -3.35
C ALA A 113 -2.78 8.31 -2.48
N THR A 114 -3.57 8.44 -1.41
CA THR A 114 -3.34 9.46 -0.37
C THR A 114 -2.15 9.08 0.52
N LEU A 115 -1.52 10.06 1.18
CA LEU A 115 -0.38 9.81 2.06
C LEU A 115 -0.68 8.79 3.17
N ASP A 116 -1.90 8.78 3.74
CA ASP A 116 -2.26 7.82 4.78
C ASP A 116 -2.28 6.37 4.26
N ARG A 117 -2.73 6.15 3.02
CA ARG A 117 -2.71 4.83 2.37
C ARG A 117 -1.30 4.39 1.99
N VAL A 118 -0.49 5.32 1.50
CA VAL A 118 0.94 5.06 1.21
C VAL A 118 1.69 4.68 2.49
N ALA A 119 1.49 5.44 3.58
CA ALA A 119 2.12 5.18 4.87
C ALA A 119 1.65 3.85 5.49
N GLU A 120 0.36 3.54 5.38
CA GLU A 120 -0.20 2.25 5.80
C GLU A 120 0.47 1.08 5.06
N ALA A 121 0.57 1.16 3.73
CA ALA A 121 1.25 0.16 2.92
C ALA A 121 2.74 0.02 3.29
N ALA A 122 3.42 1.13 3.56
CA ALA A 122 4.82 1.14 4.00
C ALA A 122 4.98 0.39 5.33
N VAL A 123 4.17 0.71 6.33
CA VAL A 123 4.20 0.08 7.65
C VAL A 123 3.86 -1.41 7.57
N MET A 124 2.82 -1.79 6.83
CA MET A 124 2.45 -3.21 6.64
C MET A 124 3.55 -4.02 5.93
N SER A 125 4.33 -3.35 5.08
CA SER A 125 5.47 -3.94 4.38
C SER A 125 6.77 -3.96 5.21
N GLY A 126 6.74 -3.42 6.43
CA GLY A 126 7.89 -3.31 7.33
C GLY A 126 8.91 -2.26 6.90
N ALA A 127 8.50 -1.27 6.08
CA ALA A 127 9.33 -0.12 5.77
C ALA A 127 9.25 0.92 6.90
N GLY A 128 10.40 1.33 7.43
CA GLY A 128 10.51 2.39 8.43
C GLY A 128 10.66 3.79 7.83
N THR A 129 10.76 3.87 6.50
CA THR A 129 10.95 5.10 5.75
C THR A 129 10.07 5.11 4.51
N LEU A 130 9.46 6.24 4.21
CA LEU A 130 8.89 6.56 2.91
C LEU A 130 9.81 7.58 2.22
N LEU A 131 10.34 7.22 1.07
CA LEU A 131 11.20 8.09 0.25
C LEU A 131 10.38 8.64 -0.92
N ILE A 132 10.32 9.97 -0.99
CA ILE A 132 9.57 10.71 -2.00
C ILE A 132 10.54 11.26 -3.04
N ASP A 133 10.25 11.03 -4.33
CA ASP A 133 10.98 11.58 -5.48
C ASP A 133 12.50 11.29 -5.43
N LEU A 134 12.86 10.00 -5.35
CA LEU A 134 14.25 9.52 -5.17
C LEU A 134 15.26 10.03 -6.22
N GLN A 135 14.80 10.40 -7.43
CA GLN A 135 15.62 10.98 -8.51
C GLN A 135 15.29 12.45 -8.79
N GLY A 136 14.61 13.10 -7.85
CA GLY A 136 14.14 14.47 -7.96
C GLY A 136 12.78 14.60 -8.67
N PRO A 137 12.27 15.84 -8.82
CA PRO A 137 13.00 17.10 -8.69
C PRO A 137 13.47 17.47 -7.28
N ILE A 138 12.74 17.08 -6.23
CA ILE A 138 13.08 17.36 -4.82
C ILE A 138 12.88 16.08 -4.01
N THR A 139 13.95 15.53 -3.43
CA THR A 139 13.85 14.32 -2.61
C THR A 139 13.50 14.64 -1.16
N MET A 140 12.62 13.85 -0.55
CA MET A 140 12.24 13.97 0.86
C MET A 140 12.06 12.59 1.49
N SER A 141 12.40 12.44 2.77
CA SER A 141 12.12 11.24 3.56
C SER A 141 11.09 11.52 4.65
N LEU A 142 10.21 10.56 4.89
CA LEU A 142 9.34 10.49 6.05
C LEU A 142 9.73 9.25 6.85
N GLU A 143 10.08 9.44 8.12
CA GLU A 143 10.64 8.40 8.99
C GLU A 143 9.78 8.21 10.24
N GLU A 144 10.09 7.20 11.04
CA GLU A 144 9.47 7.02 12.35
C GLU A 144 9.79 8.19 13.31
N PRO A 145 8.86 8.57 14.20
CA PRO A 145 7.52 8.01 14.41
C PRO A 145 6.44 8.61 13.48
N LEU A 146 6.78 9.56 12.61
CA LEU A 146 5.81 10.25 11.74
C LEU A 146 5.10 9.25 10.81
N LEU A 147 5.86 8.35 10.19
CA LEU A 147 5.35 7.35 9.26
C LEU A 147 4.29 6.44 9.93
N SER A 148 4.55 5.92 11.13
CA SER A 148 3.57 5.15 11.90
C SER A 148 2.34 5.95 12.33
N ASN A 149 2.44 7.27 12.53
CA ASN A 149 1.25 8.09 12.80
C ASN A 149 0.36 8.17 11.56
N LEU A 150 0.95 8.49 10.41
CA LEU A 150 0.25 8.58 9.12
C LEU A 150 -0.40 7.26 8.73
N GLY A 151 0.32 6.14 8.87
CA GLY A 151 -0.19 4.81 8.54
C GLY A 151 -1.34 4.33 9.43
N ARG A 152 -1.55 4.96 10.60
CA ARG A 152 -2.72 4.75 11.46
C ARG A 152 -3.89 5.68 11.12
N GLY A 153 -3.85 6.37 9.98
CA GLY A 153 -4.88 7.32 9.58
C GLY A 153 -4.88 8.60 10.41
N ARG A 154 -3.71 9.04 10.89
CA ARG A 154 -3.57 10.33 11.58
C ARG A 154 -2.86 11.30 10.66
N ARG A 155 -3.56 12.32 10.16
CA ARG A 155 -2.98 13.37 9.32
C ARG A 155 -2.42 14.49 10.18
N LEU A 156 -1.26 15.00 9.80
CA LEU A 156 -0.70 16.18 10.43
C LEU A 156 -1.50 17.41 9.96
N VAL A 157 -1.85 18.29 10.89
CA VAL A 157 -2.55 19.54 10.59
C VAL A 157 -1.86 20.73 11.25
N ARG A 158 -1.87 21.87 10.58
CA ARG A 158 -1.41 23.15 11.14
C ARG A 158 -2.46 23.69 12.12
N MET A 159 -2.00 24.13 13.29
CA MET A 159 -2.80 24.81 14.31
C MET A 159 -2.25 26.21 14.56
N GLU A 160 -3.02 27.07 15.24
CA GLU A 160 -2.61 28.45 15.55
C GLU A 160 -1.27 28.53 16.28
N ASP A 161 -1.03 27.61 17.22
CA ASP A 161 0.14 27.54 18.08
C ASP A 161 1.12 26.40 17.73
N GLY A 162 0.91 25.69 16.61
CA GLY A 162 1.80 24.61 16.20
C GLY A 162 1.18 23.61 15.24
N TYR A 163 1.25 22.33 15.59
CA TYR A 163 0.78 21.21 14.78
C TYR A 163 0.03 20.20 15.64
N GLY A 164 -0.96 19.54 15.05
CA GLY A 164 -1.77 18.51 15.68
C GLY A 164 -2.00 17.32 14.78
N TRP A 165 -2.64 16.28 15.33
CA TRP A 165 -3.05 15.10 14.59
C TRP A 165 -4.57 15.08 14.44
N LEU A 166 -5.03 14.99 13.20
CA LEU A 166 -6.42 14.73 12.86
C LEU A 166 -6.58 13.24 12.53
N ALA A 167 -7.39 12.51 13.30
CA ALA A 167 -7.78 11.15 12.95
C ALA A 167 -8.75 11.18 11.76
N THR A 168 -8.41 10.48 10.67
CA THR A 168 -9.23 10.40 9.46
C THR A 168 -9.98 9.08 9.32
N ARG A 169 -9.78 8.17 10.28
CA ARG A 169 -10.49 6.89 10.39
C ARG A 169 -11.01 6.76 11.81
N ASP A 170 -12.17 6.15 11.94
CA ASP A 170 -12.75 5.86 13.25
C ASP A 170 -11.97 4.70 13.88
N GLU A 171 -11.19 4.98 14.93
CA GLU A 171 -10.45 3.95 15.68
C GLU A 171 -11.37 2.92 16.36
N SER A 172 -12.69 3.18 16.41
CA SER A 172 -13.69 2.31 17.04
C SER A 172 -14.39 1.33 16.09
N ALA A 173 -14.09 1.35 14.79
CA ALA A 173 -14.60 0.34 13.86
C ALA A 173 -13.86 -0.99 14.09
N PRO A 174 -14.56 -2.09 14.45
CA PRO A 174 -13.90 -3.39 14.59
C PRO A 174 -13.28 -3.78 13.26
N ALA A 175 -12.02 -4.23 13.29
CA ALA A 175 -11.38 -4.87 12.14
C ALA A 175 -12.33 -5.95 11.62
N GLU A 176 -12.81 -5.81 10.39
CA GLU A 176 -13.76 -6.77 9.80
C GLU A 176 -13.25 -8.18 10.05
N SER A 177 -13.99 -8.91 10.88
CA SER A 177 -13.67 -10.28 11.24
C SER A 177 -13.59 -11.09 9.96
N ALA A 178 -12.38 -11.57 9.65
CA ALA A 178 -12.16 -12.63 8.68
C ALA A 178 -13.24 -13.70 8.92
N HIS A 179 -14.09 -13.91 7.92
CA HIS A 179 -15.22 -14.81 7.99
C HIS A 179 -14.77 -16.19 8.47
N ASP A 180 -15.08 -16.50 9.72
CA ASP A 180 -15.05 -17.84 10.28
C ASP A 180 -16.06 -18.68 9.50
N HIS A 181 -15.56 -19.44 8.52
CA HIS A 181 -16.34 -20.50 7.90
C HIS A 181 -16.44 -21.65 8.90
N GLY A 182 -17.34 -21.47 9.87
CA GLY A 182 -17.85 -22.54 10.70
C GLY A 182 -18.37 -23.66 9.80
N HIS A 183 -17.65 -24.77 9.78
CA HIS A 183 -18.14 -26.03 9.22
C HIS A 183 -19.33 -26.47 10.08
N ASP A 184 -20.53 -26.17 9.60
CA ASP A 184 -21.76 -26.78 10.07
C ASP A 184 -21.86 -28.20 9.48
N HIS A 185 -21.61 -29.20 10.33
CA HIS A 185 -21.92 -30.60 10.03
C HIS A 185 -22.92 -31.11 11.05
N GLY A 186 -24.19 -30.80 10.78
CA GLY A 186 -25.30 -31.43 11.47
C GLY A 186 -26.57 -31.46 10.61
N HIS A 187 -26.78 -32.53 9.85
CA HIS A 187 -28.13 -33.07 9.70
C HIS A 187 -28.11 -34.59 9.53
N GLY A 188 -28.92 -35.23 10.37
CA GLY A 188 -29.05 -36.66 10.49
C GLY A 188 -30.18 -37.26 9.66
N HIS A 189 -30.06 -38.58 9.53
CA HIS A 189 -31.10 -39.61 9.48
C HIS A 189 -32.30 -39.55 8.51
N HIS A 190 -32.47 -40.74 7.92
CA HIS A 190 -33.70 -41.43 7.51
C HIS A 190 -34.28 -41.15 6.12
N HIS A 191 -34.15 -42.16 5.25
CA HIS A 191 -35.31 -42.85 4.69
C HIS A 191 -34.96 -44.30 4.37
N GLY A 192 -35.61 -45.23 5.06
CA GLY A 192 -35.78 -46.59 4.56
C GLY A 192 -36.93 -46.63 3.56
N HIS A 193 -36.86 -47.55 2.61
CA HIS A 193 -37.94 -48.50 2.34
C HIS A 193 -37.45 -49.59 1.39
N ASP A 194 -37.82 -50.81 1.76
CA ASP A 194 -37.64 -52.07 1.04
C ASP A 194 -38.14 -52.03 -0.40
N HIS A 195 -37.51 -52.82 -1.27
CA HIS A 195 -38.26 -53.73 -2.13
C HIS A 195 -37.44 -54.95 -2.57
N GLU A 196 -38.16 -56.07 -2.48
CA GLU A 196 -37.82 -57.47 -2.60
C GLU A 196 -37.76 -57.97 -4.07
N HIS A 197 -37.03 -59.08 -4.27
CA HIS A 197 -37.29 -60.22 -5.18
C HIS A 197 -36.34 -60.52 -6.37
N GLY A 198 -35.94 -61.79 -6.42
CA GLY A 198 -35.73 -62.59 -7.65
C GLY A 198 -34.25 -62.85 -8.01
N HIS A 199 -33.56 -63.89 -7.54
CA HIS A 199 -33.65 -65.34 -7.84
C HIS A 199 -32.80 -65.81 -9.06
N GLN A 200 -32.01 -66.89 -8.82
CA GLN A 200 -31.30 -67.81 -9.76
C GLN A 200 -29.97 -67.31 -10.37
N GLY A 201 -28.87 -68.05 -10.48
CA GLY A 201 -28.51 -69.46 -10.25
C GLY A 201 -27.29 -69.83 -11.14
N HIS A 202 -26.49 -70.84 -10.74
CA HIS A 202 -25.36 -71.50 -11.45
C HIS A 202 -24.06 -70.68 -11.63
N GLY A 203 -22.83 -71.18 -11.49
CA GLY A 203 -22.32 -72.54 -11.34
C GLY A 203 -21.06 -72.73 -12.19
N HIS A 204 -19.88 -72.80 -11.57
CA HIS A 204 -18.75 -73.67 -11.91
C HIS A 204 -17.69 -73.61 -10.81
#